data_AF-A0A6B3G5H9-F1
#
_entry.id   AF-A0A6B3G5H9-F1
#
_cell.length_a   1.000
_cell.length_b   1.000
_cell.length_c   1.000
_cell.angle_alpha   90.00
_cell.angle_beta   90.00
_cell.angle_gamma   90.00
#
_symmetry.space_group_name_H-M   'P 1'
#
loop_
_entity.id
_entity.type
_entity.pdbx_description
1 polymer ?
#
loop_
_entity_poly.entity_id
_entity_poly.type
_entity_poly.pdbx_seq_one_letter_code
_entity_poly.pdbx_strand_id
1 'polypeptide(L)'
;DGLGEGGSVLVVGEGLTGIETATELAESRPGLSVALAARGELGAWLSPKARRHLREAFDRLGVTVHEHTAVAAVEPGRAITADGTVLPAEATVWSAGFAVHPIAAA
;
A
#
# COMPACT_ATOMS: atom_id res chain seq x y z
N ASP A 1 0.65 -17.78 -12.57
CA ASP A 1 0.64 -16.63 -11.64
C ASP A 1 -0.72 -16.67 -10.95
N GLY A 2 -0.80 -16.67 -9.62
CA GLY A 2 -2.04 -17.04 -8.91
C GLY A 2 -3.19 -16.03 -8.98
N LEU A 3 -2.88 -14.76 -9.32
CA LEU A 3 -3.87 -13.71 -9.50
C LEU A 3 -4.13 -13.51 -11.00
N GLY A 4 -5.41 -13.63 -11.39
CA GLY A 4 -5.87 -13.37 -12.74
C GLY A 4 -5.91 -11.88 -13.08
N GLU A 5 -6.31 -11.57 -14.31
CA GLU A 5 -6.64 -10.21 -14.73
C GLU A 5 -7.79 -9.66 -13.85
N GLY A 6 -7.66 -8.42 -13.40
CA GLY A 6 -8.55 -7.77 -12.44
C GLY A 6 -8.26 -8.12 -10.97
N GLY A 7 -7.26 -8.96 -10.67
CA GLY A 7 -6.96 -9.36 -9.30
C GLY A 7 -6.54 -8.19 -8.40
N SER A 8 -7.00 -8.18 -7.15
CA SER A 8 -6.78 -7.05 -6.22
C SER A 8 -5.57 -7.25 -5.31
N VAL A 9 -4.67 -6.26 -5.31
CA VAL A 9 -3.49 -6.25 -4.43
C VAL A 9 -3.50 -4.98 -3.59
N LEU A 10 -3.46 -5.17 -2.26
CA LEU A 10 -3.30 -4.08 -1.31
C LEU A 10 -1.87 -4.04 -0.78
N VAL A 11 -1.19 -2.92 -0.95
CA VAL A 11 0.08 -2.62 -0.28
C VAL A 11 -0.21 -1.80 0.97
N VAL A 12 0.24 -2.25 2.14
CA VAL A 12 0.06 -1.54 3.41
C VAL A 12 1.37 -0.86 3.80
N GLY A 13 1.32 0.47 3.95
CA GLY A 13 2.44 1.31 4.37
C GLY A 13 2.87 2.33 3.31
N GLU A 14 2.96 3.61 3.72
CA GLU A 14 3.36 4.76 2.87
C GLU A 14 4.86 5.06 2.87
N GLY A 15 5.68 4.14 3.38
CA GLY A 15 7.13 4.22 3.33
C GLY A 15 7.68 3.97 1.91
N LEU A 16 8.98 4.21 1.72
CA LEU A 16 9.66 4.00 0.44
C LEU A 16 9.41 2.60 -0.14
N THR A 17 9.53 1.55 0.68
CA THR A 17 9.28 0.17 0.26
C THR A 17 7.85 -0.04 -0.23
N GLY A 18 6.85 0.55 0.44
CA GLY A 18 5.46 0.45 0.02
C GLY A 18 5.19 1.20 -1.29
N ILE A 19 5.79 2.39 -1.44
CA ILE A 19 5.73 3.18 -2.67
C ILE A 19 6.34 2.41 -3.85
N GLU A 20 7.57 1.92 -3.72
CA GLU A 20 8.26 1.16 -4.76
C GLU A 20 7.50 -0.12 -5.11
N THR A 21 7.02 -0.85 -4.10
CA THR A 21 6.24 -2.08 -4.31
C THR A 21 4.96 -1.81 -5.09
N ALA A 22 4.21 -0.76 -4.73
CA ALA A 22 2.96 -0.44 -5.42
C ALA A 22 3.20 -0.05 -6.88
N THR A 23 4.23 0.76 -7.15
CA THR A 23 4.54 1.20 -8.53
C THR A 23 5.08 0.05 -9.38
N GLU A 24 5.97 -0.78 -8.86
CA GLU A 24 6.51 -1.95 -9.58
C GLU A 24 5.43 -2.98 -9.92
N LEU A 25 4.49 -3.24 -8.99
CA LEU A 25 3.35 -4.11 -9.26
C LEU A 25 2.45 -3.54 -10.35
N ALA A 26 2.11 -2.25 -10.27
CA ALA A 26 1.24 -1.61 -11.25
C ALA A 26 1.88 -1.53 -12.65
N GLU A 27 3.19 -1.29 -12.72
CA GLU A 27 3.94 -1.21 -13.98
C GLU A 27 4.17 -2.58 -14.61
N SER A 28 4.60 -3.58 -13.83
CA SER A 28 4.93 -4.92 -14.35
C SER A 28 3.70 -5.80 -14.59
N ARG A 29 2.58 -5.52 -13.92
CA ARG A 29 1.33 -6.29 -14.02
C ARG A 29 0.12 -5.35 -14.22
N PRO A 30 -0.01 -4.72 -15.40
CA PRO A 30 -1.07 -3.73 -15.67
C PRO A 30 -2.50 -4.30 -15.59
N GLY A 31 -2.65 -5.63 -15.58
CA GLY A 31 -3.93 -6.30 -15.35
C GLY A 31 -4.36 -6.38 -13.88
N LEU A 32 -3.52 -5.98 -12.91
CA LEU A 32 -3.90 -5.99 -11.49
C LEU A 32 -4.54 -4.66 -11.06
N SER A 33 -5.47 -4.74 -10.12
CA SER A 33 -5.95 -3.58 -9.37
C SER A 33 -5.07 -3.39 -8.14
N VAL A 34 -4.17 -2.40 -8.19
CA VAL A 34 -3.22 -2.12 -7.11
C VAL A 34 -3.71 -0.93 -6.28
N ALA A 35 -3.78 -1.13 -4.97
CA ALA A 35 -4.10 -0.08 -4.00
C ALA A 35 -3.02 0.02 -2.92
N LEU A 36 -2.83 1.22 -2.35
CA LEU A 36 -1.97 1.48 -1.21
C LEU A 36 -2.77 2.08 -0.05
N ALA A 37 -2.73 1.44 1.12
CA ALA A 37 -3.25 1.99 2.37
C ALA A 37 -2.13 2.69 3.14
N ALA A 38 -2.27 4.02 3.28
CA ALA A 38 -1.36 4.89 4.00
C ALA A 38 -1.99 5.26 5.35
N ARG A 39 -1.22 5.16 6.44
CA ARG A 39 -1.71 5.58 7.76
C ARG A 39 -1.85 7.10 7.83
N GLY A 40 -0.92 7.84 7.23
CA GLY A 40 -0.96 9.28 7.08
C GLY A 40 -1.25 9.72 5.65
N GLU A 41 -0.68 10.87 5.27
CA GLU A 41 -0.65 11.34 3.90
C GLU A 41 0.49 10.67 3.11
N LEU A 42 0.22 10.28 1.86
CA LEU A 42 1.18 9.74 0.93
C LEU A 42 2.31 10.75 0.67
N GLY A 43 3.53 10.35 1.03
CA GLY A 43 4.71 11.19 0.85
C GLY A 43 4.71 12.45 1.72
N ALA A 44 4.06 12.45 2.89
CA ALA A 44 4.03 13.60 3.81
C ALA A 44 5.43 14.17 4.15
N TRP A 45 6.44 13.30 4.15
CA TRP A 45 7.84 13.61 4.45
C TRP A 45 8.63 14.15 3.25
N LEU A 46 8.05 14.14 2.05
CA LEU A 46 8.68 14.62 0.83
C LEU A 46 8.53 16.15 0.69
N SER A 47 9.47 16.75 -0.05
CA SER A 47 9.29 18.12 -0.52
C SER A 47 8.01 18.26 -1.36
N PRO A 48 7.39 19.46 -1.44
CA PRO A 48 6.19 19.65 -2.25
C PRO A 48 6.33 19.22 -3.72
N LYS A 49 7.51 19.42 -4.31
CA LYS A 49 7.81 18.98 -5.69
C LYS A 49 7.82 17.46 -5.81
N ALA A 50 8.50 16.77 -4.89
CA ALA A 50 8.59 15.31 -4.89
C ALA A 50 7.23 14.67 -4.58
N ARG A 51 6.46 15.23 -3.65
CA ARG A 51 5.10 14.75 -3.35
C ARG A 51 4.15 14.88 -4.54
N ARG A 52 4.25 15.98 -5.30
CA ARG A 52 3.49 16.14 -6.55
C ARG A 52 3.91 15.08 -7.58
N HIS A 53 5.21 14.89 -7.78
CA HIS A 53 5.72 13.87 -8.71
C HIS A 53 5.25 12.46 -8.33
N LEU A 54 5.25 12.13 -7.04
CA LEU A 54 4.73 10.87 -6.53
C LEU A 54 3.25 10.67 -6.89
N ARG A 55 2.40 11.69 -6.67
CA ARG A 55 0.97 11.62 -7.04
C ARG A 55 0.77 11.47 -8.54
N GLU A 56 1.49 12.25 -9.36
CA GLU A 56 1.46 12.12 -10.83
C GLU A 56 1.87 10.72 -11.30
N ALA A 57 2.84 10.08 -10.63
CA ALA A 57 3.25 8.72 -10.94
C ALA A 57 2.19 7.69 -10.57
N PHE A 58 1.59 7.81 -9.38
CA PHE A 58 0.50 6.94 -8.92
C PHE A 58 -0.72 7.05 -9.83
N ASP A 59 -1.11 8.27 -10.20
CA ASP A 59 -2.21 8.53 -11.12
C ASP A 59 -1.94 7.91 -12.50
N ARG A 60 -0.73 8.09 -13.04
CA ARG A 60 -0.33 7.50 -14.33
C ARG A 60 -0.38 5.97 -14.32
N LEU A 61 0.00 5.36 -13.21
CA LEU A 61 0.03 3.91 -13.04
C LEU A 61 -1.33 3.33 -12.59
N GLY A 62 -2.32 4.17 -12.30
CA GLY A 62 -3.64 3.73 -11.83
C GLY A 62 -3.64 3.16 -10.41
N VAL A 63 -2.66 3.52 -9.57
CA VAL A 63 -2.60 3.05 -8.19
C VAL A 63 -3.62 3.80 -7.35
N THR A 64 -4.56 3.07 -6.73
CA THR A 64 -5.53 3.66 -5.81
C THR A 64 -4.86 3.95 -4.47
N VAL A 65 -5.11 5.13 -3.88
CA VAL A 65 -4.52 5.50 -2.59
C VAL A 65 -5.61 5.71 -1.55
N HIS A 66 -5.49 5.00 -0.42
CA HIS A 66 -6.31 5.20 0.76
C HIS A 66 -5.46 5.89 1.83
N GLU A 67 -5.47 7.23 1.84
CA GLU A 67 -4.81 8.04 2.89
C GLU A 67 -5.60 7.97 4.21
N HIS A 68 -4.93 8.28 5.33
CA HIS A 68 -5.54 8.24 6.66
C HIS A 68 -6.21 6.91 7.02
N THR A 69 -5.73 5.81 6.45
CA THR A 69 -6.35 4.49 6.50
C THR A 69 -5.42 3.52 7.21
N ALA A 70 -5.65 3.35 8.51
CA ALA A 70 -4.97 2.31 9.28
C ALA A 70 -5.65 0.95 9.03
N VAL A 71 -4.88 -0.06 8.60
CA VAL A 71 -5.36 -1.45 8.52
C VAL A 71 -5.32 -2.08 9.90
N ALA A 72 -6.46 -2.61 10.35
CA ALA A 72 -6.65 -3.25 11.65
C ALA A 72 -6.59 -4.78 11.58
N ALA A 73 -7.05 -5.37 10.46
CA ALA A 73 -6.98 -6.81 10.25
C ALA A 73 -6.79 -7.15 8.76
N VAL A 74 -6.19 -8.32 8.50
CA VAL A 74 -6.11 -8.92 7.17
C VAL A 74 -6.81 -10.28 7.24
N GLU A 75 -7.73 -10.51 6.31
CA GLU A 75 -8.54 -11.71 6.20
C GLU A 75 -8.44 -12.27 4.77
N PRO A 76 -8.89 -13.51 4.52
CA PRO A 76 -8.90 -14.05 3.16
C PRO A 76 -9.68 -13.14 2.19
N GLY A 77 -8.99 -12.61 1.19
CA GLY A 77 -9.55 -11.77 0.13
C GLY A 77 -9.83 -10.30 0.51
N ARG A 78 -9.51 -9.86 1.74
CA ARG A 78 -9.82 -8.49 2.19
C ARG A 78 -8.95 -8.00 3.34
N ALA A 79 -8.82 -6.68 3.44
CA ALA A 79 -8.32 -6.00 4.64
C ALA A 79 -9.45 -5.20 5.31
N ILE A 80 -9.42 -5.15 6.64
CA ILE A 80 -10.34 -4.37 7.47
C ILE A 80 -9.58 -3.20 8.05
N THR A 81 -10.07 -1.98 7.83
CA THR A 81 -9.49 -0.75 8.36
C THR A 81 -9.94 -0.52 9.80
N ALA A 82 -9.27 0.39 10.50
CA ALA A 82 -9.59 0.73 11.89
C ALA A 82 -10.98 1.34 12.07
N ASP A 83 -11.56 1.95 11.03
CA ASP A 83 -12.94 2.46 11.03
C ASP A 83 -13.97 1.41 10.58
N GLY A 84 -13.54 0.17 10.30
CA GLY A 84 -14.41 -0.93 9.88
C GLY A 84 -14.67 -1.00 8.38
N THR A 85 -14.11 -0.10 7.57
CA THR A 85 -14.15 -0.20 6.10
C THR A 85 -13.45 -1.45 5.62
N VAL A 86 -14.00 -2.08 4.57
CA VAL A 86 -13.44 -3.27 3.94
C VAL A 86 -12.79 -2.89 2.62
N LEU A 87 -11.51 -3.24 2.46
CA LEU A 87 -10.76 -3.08 1.21
C LEU A 87 -10.58 -4.46 0.56
N PRO A 88 -10.97 -4.65 -0.72
CA PRO A 88 -10.68 -5.87 -1.47
C PRO A 88 -9.16 -6.09 -1.56
N ALA A 89 -8.70 -7.30 -1.24
CA ALA A 89 -7.30 -7.66 -1.28
C ALA A 89 -7.13 -9.18 -1.41
N GLU A 90 -7.13 -9.69 -2.63
CA GLU A 90 -6.79 -11.10 -2.91
C GLU A 90 -5.34 -11.41 -2.54
N ALA A 91 -4.45 -10.42 -2.64
CA ALA A 91 -3.15 -10.42 -1.98
C ALA A 91 -2.93 -9.13 -1.18
N THR A 92 -2.25 -9.27 -0.05
CA THR A 92 -1.80 -8.14 0.77
C THR A 92 -0.29 -8.17 0.90
N VAL A 93 0.38 -7.07 0.57
CA VAL A 93 1.82 -6.87 0.83
C VAL A 93 1.97 -5.94 2.02
N TRP A 94 2.52 -6.44 3.12
CA TRP A 94 2.71 -5.67 4.34
C TRP A 94 4.12 -5.09 4.40
N SER A 95 4.24 -3.77 4.21
CA SER A 95 5.50 -3.02 4.27
C SER A 95 5.57 -2.05 5.46
N ALA A 96 4.57 -2.11 6.34
CA ALA A 96 4.40 -1.15 7.42
C ALA A 96 4.99 -1.64 8.76
N GLY A 97 5.86 -0.83 9.36
CA GLY A 97 6.32 -1.02 10.73
C GLY A 97 7.31 -2.18 10.93
N PHE A 98 8.03 -2.12 12.04
CA PHE A 98 8.89 -3.20 12.52
C PHE A 98 8.79 -3.27 14.04
N ALA A 99 9.17 -4.41 14.61
CA ALA A 99 9.38 -4.56 16.03
C ALA A 99 10.88 -4.72 16.30
N VAL A 100 11.37 -4.14 17.37
CA VAL A 100 12.77 -4.32 17.80
C VAL A 100 12.91 -5.71 18.41
N HIS A 101 14.00 -6.40 18.08
CA HIS A 101 14.28 -7.71 18.68
C HIS A 101 14.46 -7.56 20.21
N PRO A 102 13.90 -8.47 21.04
CA PRO A 102 14.00 -8.37 22.51
C PRO A 102 15.43 -8.23 23.06
N ILE A 103 16.44 -8.70 22.32
CA ILE A 103 17.86 -8.57 22.70
C ILE A 103 18.32 -7.12 22.88
N ALA A 104 17.73 -6.17 22.17
CA ALA A 104 18.11 -4.76 22.29
C ALA A 104 17.52 -4.09 23.55
N ALA A 105 16.64 -4.78 24.28
CA ALA A 105 16.09 -4.34 25.56
C ALA A 105 16.82 -4.94 26.78
N ALA A 106 17.84 -5.78 26.54
CA ALA A 106 18.67 -6.40 27.57
C ALA A 106 19.83 -5.49 28.03
#